data_AF-A0A3B4XR06-F1
#
_entry.id   AF-A0A3B4XR06-F1
#
_cell.length_a   1.000
_cell.length_b   1.000
_cell.length_c   1.000
_cell.angle_alpha   90.00
_cell.angle_beta   90.00
_cell.angle_gamma   90.00
#
_symmetry.space_group_name_H-M   'P 1'
#
loop_
_entity.id
_entity.type
_entity.pdbx_description
1 polymer ?
#
loop_
_entity_poly.entity_id
_entity_poly.type
_entity_poly.pdbx_seq_one_letter_code
_entity_poly.pdbx_strand_id
1 'polypeptide(L)'
;MMCQAKTSYIETEIEWGARFEHCMTLEKGSFRVDLRRFHTTYKVQLPHCSTRHQLMVLADCKLQDSLKASRDRGTWAEGMPEEDKDQATISWRIHYF
;
A
#
# COMPACT_ATOMS: atom_id res chain seq x y z
N MET A 1 -28.70 1.53 25.39
CA MET A 1 -27.87 2.70 25.76
C MET A 1 -26.88 2.94 24.63
N MET A 2 -26.57 4.18 24.27
CA MET A 2 -25.48 4.51 23.32
C MET A 2 -24.27 5.03 24.10
N CYS A 3 -23.07 4.55 23.75
CA CYS A 3 -21.78 5.00 24.31
C CYS A 3 -20.89 5.52 23.18
N GLN A 4 -20.15 6.61 23.44
CA GLN A 4 -19.20 7.21 22.51
C GLN A 4 -17.85 7.39 23.18
N ALA A 5 -16.78 6.98 22.50
CA ALA A 5 -15.39 7.25 22.87
C ALA A 5 -14.71 8.00 21.72
N LYS A 6 -13.88 8.99 22.03
CA LYS A 6 -13.13 9.80 21.05
C LYS A 6 -11.68 9.91 21.51
N THR A 7 -10.77 9.99 20.55
CA THR A 7 -9.35 10.29 20.74
C THR A 7 -8.85 11.14 19.58
N SER A 8 -7.75 11.85 19.76
CA SER A 8 -7.11 12.71 18.75
C SER A 8 -5.60 12.53 18.80
N TYR A 9 -4.94 12.71 17.67
CA TYR A 9 -3.48 12.70 17.58
C TYR A 9 -2.96 14.07 17.15
N ILE A 10 -1.91 14.58 17.81
CA ILE A 10 -1.17 15.77 17.37
C ILE A 10 -0.02 15.38 16.43
N GLU A 11 0.57 16.35 15.74
CA GLU A 11 1.62 16.11 14.74
C GLU A 11 2.80 15.30 15.30
N THR A 12 3.17 15.52 16.55
CA THR A 12 4.28 14.81 17.22
C THR A 12 3.95 13.38 17.62
N GLU A 13 2.67 12.99 17.63
CA GLU A 13 2.22 11.63 17.93
C GLU A 13 2.12 10.77 16.65
N ILE A 14 2.22 11.38 15.48
CA ILE A 14 2.14 10.70 14.19
C ILE A 14 3.55 10.37 13.70
N GLU A 15 3.93 9.10 13.81
CA GLU A 15 5.23 8.63 13.33
C GLU A 15 5.19 8.17 11.87
N TRP A 16 5.80 8.94 10.96
CA TRP A 16 6.02 8.46 9.59
C TRP A 16 6.96 7.24 9.58
N GLY A 17 6.64 6.27 8.73
CA GLY A 17 7.46 5.07 8.63
C GLY A 17 7.26 4.07 9.78
N ALA A 18 6.29 4.27 10.67
CA ALA A 18 6.02 3.33 11.76
C ALA A 18 4.95 2.30 11.37
N ARG A 19 5.14 1.05 11.80
CA ARG A 19 4.16 -0.03 11.67
C ARG A 19 3.93 -0.67 13.03
N PHE A 20 2.67 -0.98 13.34
CA PHE A 20 2.31 -1.68 14.56
C PHE A 20 2.84 -3.12 14.56
N GLU A 21 3.30 -3.56 15.72
CA GLU A 21 3.58 -4.98 15.94
C GLU A 21 2.29 -5.80 15.93
N HIS A 22 2.40 -7.06 15.52
CA HIS A 22 1.28 -7.97 15.60
C HIS A 22 1.00 -8.32 17.06
N CYS A 23 -0.23 -8.03 17.52
CA CYS A 23 -0.66 -8.24 18.91
C CYS A 23 -1.62 -9.42 19.08
N MET A 24 -1.96 -10.16 18.00
CA MET A 24 -2.86 -11.30 18.07
C MET A 24 -2.10 -12.60 17.76
N THR A 25 -2.45 -13.71 18.39
CA THR A 25 -1.87 -15.01 18.08
C THR A 25 -2.96 -16.08 18.11
N LEU A 26 -2.85 -17.08 17.24
CA LEU A 26 -3.72 -18.25 17.30
C LEU A 26 -3.06 -19.30 18.20
N GLU A 27 -3.64 -19.54 19.37
CA GLU A 27 -3.19 -20.56 20.32
C GLU A 27 -4.32 -21.55 20.62
N LYS A 28 -4.05 -22.84 20.40
CA LYS A 28 -4.98 -23.96 20.72
C LYS A 28 -6.40 -23.76 20.19
N GLY A 29 -6.54 -23.21 18.98
CA GLY A 29 -7.84 -22.95 18.34
C GLY A 29 -8.56 -21.68 18.82
N SER A 30 -7.89 -20.83 19.61
CA SER A 30 -8.42 -19.55 20.08
C SER A 30 -7.48 -18.39 19.72
N PHE A 31 -8.04 -17.22 19.42
CA PHE A 31 -7.24 -16.01 19.25
C PHE A 31 -6.96 -15.38 20.60
N ARG A 32 -5.68 -15.18 20.91
CA ARG A 32 -5.22 -14.43 22.09
C ARG A 32 -4.73 -13.08 21.64
N VAL A 33 -5.03 -12.05 22.44
CA VAL A 33 -4.57 -10.68 22.19
C VAL A 33 -3.61 -10.27 23.31
N ASP A 34 -2.37 -9.93 22.94
CA ASP A 34 -1.36 -9.35 23.83
C ASP A 34 -1.51 -7.83 23.85
N LEU A 35 -2.26 -7.31 24.84
CA LEU A 35 -2.49 -5.88 25.02
C LEU A 35 -1.21 -5.08 25.29
N ARG A 36 -0.12 -5.73 25.71
CA ARG A 36 1.18 -5.05 25.94
C ARG A 36 1.79 -4.56 24.62
N ARG A 37 1.52 -5.26 23.52
CA ARG A 37 2.01 -4.92 22.17
C ARG A 37 1.10 -3.93 21.44
N PHE A 38 -0.05 -3.58 22.03
CA PHE A 38 -1.07 -2.78 21.34
C PHE A 38 -0.56 -1.41 20.88
N HIS A 39 0.35 -0.80 21.65
CA HIS A 39 0.97 0.48 21.31
C HIS A 39 2.39 0.34 20.74
N THR A 40 2.89 -0.88 20.57
CA THR A 40 4.27 -1.11 20.12
C THR A 40 4.37 -0.95 18.61
N THR A 41 5.32 -0.12 18.17
CA THR A 41 5.60 0.14 16.76
C THR A 41 7.07 -0.11 16.44
N TYR A 42 7.35 -0.41 15.17
CA TYR A 42 8.70 -0.51 14.65
C TYR A 42 8.84 0.30 13.35
N LYS A 43 10.07 0.73 13.04
CA LYS A 43 10.35 1.51 11.84
C LYS A 43 10.42 0.60 10.60
N VAL A 44 9.81 1.07 9.53
CA VAL A 44 9.78 0.46 8.20
C VAL A 44 10.25 1.51 7.19
N GLN A 45 11.05 1.08 6.22
CA GLN A 45 11.48 1.95 5.13
C GLN A 45 10.27 2.33 4.28
N LEU A 46 9.94 3.62 4.28
CA LEU A 46 8.88 4.21 3.50
C LEU A 46 9.43 5.45 2.78
N PRO A 47 8.99 5.74 1.54
CA PRO A 47 9.48 6.90 0.82
C PRO A 47 9.13 8.18 1.60
N HIS A 48 10.10 9.09 1.75
CA HIS A 48 9.87 10.38 2.39
C HIS A 48 9.32 11.39 1.37
N CYS A 49 8.11 11.13 0.90
CA CYS A 49 7.40 12.04 0.00
C CYS A 49 5.90 11.96 0.23
N SER A 50 5.21 13.07 -0.09
CA SER A 50 3.76 13.11 -0.01
C SER A 50 3.13 12.20 -1.07
N THR A 51 1.93 11.71 -0.81
CA THR A 51 1.15 10.93 -1.77
C THR A 51 0.98 11.66 -3.10
N ARG A 52 0.82 12.99 -3.06
CA ARG A 52 0.74 13.83 -4.27
C ARG A 52 2.02 13.76 -5.10
N HIS A 53 3.18 13.85 -4.45
CA HIS A 53 4.46 13.75 -5.13
C HIS A 53 4.67 12.35 -5.71
N GLN A 54 4.34 11.29 -4.95
CA GLN A 54 4.39 9.93 -5.46
C GLN A 54 3.49 9.73 -6.68
N LEU A 55 2.26 10.24 -6.63
CA LEU A 55 1.31 10.14 -7.73
C LEU A 55 1.80 10.86 -8.98
N MET A 56 2.42 12.05 -8.83
CA MET A 56 3.01 12.79 -9.95
C MET A 56 4.13 11.98 -10.60
N VAL A 57 5.07 11.44 -9.80
CA VAL A 57 6.16 10.60 -10.31
C VAL A 57 5.61 9.36 -11.02
N LEU A 58 4.60 8.72 -10.46
CA LEU A 58 3.95 7.57 -11.11
C LEU A 58 3.27 7.96 -12.43
N ALA A 59 2.62 9.12 -12.51
CA ALA A 59 2.01 9.62 -13.73
C ALA A 59 3.06 9.92 -14.81
N ASP A 60 4.18 10.56 -14.44
CA ASP A 60 5.29 10.83 -15.35
C ASP A 60 5.92 9.52 -15.87
N CYS A 61 6.09 8.52 -14.99
CA CYS A 61 6.55 7.19 -15.40
C CYS A 61 5.58 6.53 -16.39
N LYS A 62 4.26 6.61 -16.16
CA LYS A 62 3.25 6.04 -17.09
C LYS A 62 3.27 6.72 -18.45
N LEU A 63 3.49 8.03 -18.50
CA LEU A 63 3.66 8.76 -19.76
C LEU A 63 4.94 8.30 -20.48
N GLN A 64 6.04 8.16 -19.75
CA GLN A 64 7.30 7.66 -20.34
C GLN A 64 7.18 6.21 -20.84
N ASP A 65 6.49 5.34 -20.10
CA ASP A 65 6.22 3.96 -20.53
C ASP A 65 5.38 3.95 -21.81
N SER A 66 4.38 4.82 -21.91
CA SER A 66 3.54 4.95 -23.11
C SER A 66 4.35 5.45 -24.31
N LEU A 67 5.24 6.42 -24.10
CA LEU A 67 6.14 6.92 -25.15
C LEU A 67 7.18 5.88 -25.58
N LYS A 68 7.74 5.10 -24.64
CA LYS A 68 8.65 3.99 -24.94
C LYS A 68 7.95 2.86 -25.66
N ALA A 69 6.75 2.46 -25.23
CA ALA A 69 5.93 1.47 -25.92
C ALA A 69 5.56 1.92 -27.34
N SER A 70 5.28 3.21 -27.55
CA SER A 70 5.08 3.76 -28.89
C SER A 70 6.33 3.67 -29.77
N ARG A 71 7.52 3.83 -29.18
CA ARG A 71 8.80 3.75 -29.89
C ARG A 71 9.18 2.30 -30.21
N ASP A 72 8.92 1.39 -29.27
CA ASP A 72 9.22 -0.03 -29.44
C ASP A 72 8.24 -0.75 -30.38
N ARG A 73 6.99 -0.28 -30.46
CA ARG A 73 6.03 -0.70 -31.51
C ARG A 73 6.54 -0.39 -32.94
N GLY A 74 7.51 0.51 -33.09
CA GLY A 74 8.21 0.77 -34.35
C GLY A 74 9.32 -0.24 -34.67
N THR A 75 9.75 -1.05 -33.70
CA THR A 75 10.82 -2.06 -33.83
C THR A 75 10.29 -3.49 -33.95
N TRP A 76 9.07 -3.78 -33.47
CA TRP A 76 8.49 -5.14 -33.44
C TRP A 76 7.42 -5.44 -34.52
N ALA A 77 7.40 -4.70 -35.64
CA ALA A 77 6.45 -4.94 -36.73
C ALA A 77 6.69 -6.23 -37.55
N GLU A 78 7.51 -7.16 -37.06
CA GLU A 78 7.78 -8.48 -37.66
C GLU A 78 7.71 -9.56 -36.55
N GLY A 79 6.61 -10.30 -36.48
CA GLY A 79 6.50 -11.58 -35.74
C GLY A 79 5.45 -11.66 -34.62
N MET A 80 4.31 -12.28 -34.94
CA MET A 80 3.18 -12.76 -34.10
C MET A 80 3.61 -13.67 -32.90
N PRO A 81 2.75 -14.19 -31.97
CA PRO A 81 1.28 -14.13 -31.83
C PRO A 81 0.73 -13.80 -30.40
N GLU A 82 -0.59 -13.65 -30.36
CA GLU A 82 -1.49 -13.60 -29.19
C GLU A 82 -1.31 -14.77 -28.19
N GLU A 83 -1.26 -14.49 -26.88
CA GLU A 83 -1.79 -15.40 -25.85
C GLU A 83 -2.20 -14.67 -24.55
N ASP A 84 -3.29 -15.22 -24.01
CA ASP A 84 -4.13 -14.89 -22.85
C ASP A 84 -3.42 -15.03 -21.49
N LYS A 85 -3.79 -14.21 -20.50
CA LYS A 85 -4.06 -14.70 -19.13
C LYS A 85 -4.61 -13.65 -18.18
N ASP A 86 -5.83 -13.92 -17.75
CA ASP A 86 -6.45 -13.47 -16.52
C ASP A 86 -5.47 -13.44 -15.32
N GLN A 87 -5.35 -12.26 -14.68
CA GLN A 87 -4.84 -12.19 -13.31
C GLN A 87 -5.68 -11.22 -12.48
N ALA A 88 -6.65 -11.81 -11.77
CA ALA A 88 -7.43 -11.14 -10.72
C ALA A 88 -6.49 -10.66 -9.60
N THR A 89 -6.06 -9.40 -9.71
CA THR A 89 -5.29 -8.71 -8.67
C THR A 89 -6.25 -8.21 -7.61
N ILE A 90 -6.32 -8.92 -6.47
CA ILE A 90 -7.10 -8.48 -5.30
C ILE A 90 -6.44 -7.23 -4.72
N SER A 91 -6.99 -6.07 -5.06
CA SER A 91 -6.57 -4.77 -4.57
C SER A 91 -7.23 -4.47 -3.22
N TRP A 92 -6.49 -4.57 -2.12
CA TRP A 92 -6.92 -4.05 -0.82
C TRP A 92 -6.90 -2.52 -0.84
N ARG A 93 -8.04 -1.92 -1.20
CA ARG A 93 -8.24 -0.47 -1.14
C ARG A 93 -8.66 -0.12 0.29
N ILE A 94 -7.73 0.46 1.06
CA ILE A 94 -8.06 1.07 2.35
C ILE A 94 -8.76 2.40 2.04
N HIS A 95 -10.08 2.44 2.26
CA HIS A 95 -10.85 3.68 2.25
C HIS A 95 -10.59 4.42 3.56
N TYR A 96 -9.88 5.55 3.49
CA TYR A 96 -9.90 6.54 4.55
C TYR A 96 -11.16 7.41 4.36
N PHE A 97 -11.89 7.62 5.46
CA PHE A 97 -13.00 8.57 5.55
C PHE A 97 -12.52 10.01 5.30
#